data_AF-A0A914P2Z9-F1
#
_entry.id   AF-A0A914P2Z9-F1
#
_cell.length_a   1.000
_cell.length_b   1.000
_cell.length_c   1.000
_cell.angle_alpha   90.00
_cell.angle_beta   90.00
_cell.angle_gamma   90.00
#
_symmetry.space_group_name_H-M   'P 1'
#
loop_
_entity.id
_entity.type
_entity.pdbx_description
1 polymer ?
#
loop_
_entity_poly.entity_id
_entity_poly.type
_entity_poly.pdbx_seq_one_letter_code
_entity_poly.pdbx_strand_id
1 'polypeptide(L)'
;MKDFDVDTIKAALDYMLFKPDSIVGREFSLLKFAAKYNIPELMERCAVDADKLEITKSNVVEYIQIAYDYNLEELKEKCVKVLAENKKEIDVDLWNELSKNILVDLISVLHY
;
A
#
# COMPACT_ATOMS: atom_id res chain seq x y z
N MET A 1 13.98 -8.37 13.91
CA MET A 1 14.94 -7.95 12.86
C MET A 1 14.90 -8.86 11.61
N LYS A 2 13.77 -9.52 11.29
CA LYS A 2 13.66 -10.41 10.10
C LYS A 2 12.55 -10.00 9.11
N ASP A 3 11.84 -8.90 9.36
CA ASP A 3 10.65 -8.54 8.57
C ASP A 3 10.97 -7.71 7.32
N PHE A 4 12.15 -7.08 7.30
CA PHE A 4 12.59 -6.24 6.20
C PHE A 4 14.04 -6.56 5.87
N ASP A 5 14.36 -6.55 4.58
CA ASP A 5 15.72 -6.69 4.11
C ASP A 5 16.57 -5.46 4.51
N VAL A 6 17.89 -5.64 4.48
CA VAL A 6 18.85 -4.61 4.87
C VAL A 6 18.72 -3.36 4.01
N ASP A 7 18.31 -3.51 2.75
CA ASP A 7 18.20 -2.41 1.80
C ASP A 7 16.96 -1.55 2.09
N THR A 8 15.84 -2.15 2.49
CA THR A 8 14.64 -1.44 2.98
C THR A 8 14.96 -0.63 4.24
N ILE A 9 15.68 -1.24 5.20
CA ILE A 9 16.07 -0.55 6.44
C ILE A 9 16.99 0.63 6.13
N LYS A 10 17.99 0.42 5.25
CA LYS A 10 18.90 1.50 4.83
C LYS A 10 18.14 2.64 4.15
N ALA A 11 17.25 2.33 3.21
CA ALA A 11 16.47 3.35 2.52
C ALA A 11 15.55 4.13 3.48
N ALA A 12 14.97 3.46 4.48
CA ALA A 12 14.17 4.13 5.51
C ALA A 12 15.04 5.06 6.36
N LEU A 13 16.25 4.62 6.76
CA LEU A 13 17.20 5.44 7.51
C LEU A 13 17.70 6.63 6.67
N ASP A 14 18.01 6.40 5.39
CA ASP A 14 18.43 7.45 4.47
C ASP A 14 17.32 8.50 4.30
N TYR A 15 16.06 8.05 4.23
CA TYR A 15 14.93 8.98 4.22
C TYR A 15 14.82 9.79 5.51
N MET A 16 14.94 9.15 6.67
CA MET A 16 14.87 9.83 7.96
C MET A 16 16.00 10.85 8.16
N LEU A 17 17.21 10.54 7.66
CA LEU A 17 18.40 11.37 7.86
C LEU A 17 18.54 12.48 6.83
N PHE A 18 18.19 12.21 5.56
CA PHE A 18 18.50 13.10 4.44
C PHE A 18 17.27 13.61 3.69
N LYS A 19 16.09 13.03 3.90
CA LYS A 19 14.83 13.35 3.19
C LYS A 19 15.04 13.52 1.67
N PRO A 20 15.56 12.49 0.97
CA PRO A 20 15.85 12.57 -0.45
C PRO A 20 14.56 12.81 -1.26
N ASP A 21 14.69 13.52 -2.38
CA ASP A 21 13.58 13.88 -3.26
C ASP A 21 12.96 12.69 -4.01
N SER A 22 13.53 11.47 -3.88
CA SER A 22 13.10 10.29 -4.60
C SER A 22 13.42 9.01 -3.83
N ILE A 23 12.46 8.08 -3.77
CA ILE A 23 12.59 6.75 -3.13
C ILE A 23 12.36 5.60 -4.14
N VAL A 24 12.69 5.86 -5.40
CA VAL A 24 12.38 5.00 -6.55
C VAL A 24 12.87 3.55 -6.39
N GLY A 25 11.96 2.60 -6.64
CA GLY A 25 12.23 1.15 -6.68
C GLY A 25 12.14 0.42 -5.34
N ARG A 26 11.69 1.09 -4.27
CA ARG A 26 11.55 0.52 -2.91
C ARG A 26 10.25 0.93 -2.21
N GLU A 27 9.34 1.52 -2.95
CA GLU A 27 8.13 2.18 -2.45
C GLU A 27 7.25 1.18 -1.66
N PHE A 28 7.20 -0.09 -2.06
CA PHE A 28 6.45 -1.13 -1.34
C PHE A 28 7.02 -1.46 0.04
N SER A 29 8.29 -1.87 0.07
CA SER A 29 8.93 -2.29 1.32
C SER A 29 9.06 -1.11 2.28
N LEU A 30 9.29 0.10 1.75
CA LEU A 30 9.29 1.33 2.53
C LEU A 30 7.90 1.68 3.06
N LEU A 31 6.83 1.55 2.27
CA LEU A 31 5.48 1.78 2.74
C LEU A 31 5.11 0.79 3.86
N LYS A 32 5.42 -0.50 3.69
CA LYS A 32 5.22 -1.51 4.75
C LYS A 32 6.06 -1.22 5.99
N PHE A 33 7.30 -0.79 5.82
CA PHE A 33 8.17 -0.37 6.92
C PHE A 33 7.56 0.82 7.66
N ALA A 34 7.14 1.84 6.91
CA ALA A 34 6.55 3.06 7.43
C ALA A 34 5.23 2.80 8.16
N ALA A 35 4.38 1.92 7.63
CA ALA A 35 3.19 1.45 8.31
C ALA A 35 3.55 0.70 9.60
N LYS A 36 4.44 -0.30 9.53
CA LYS A 36 4.81 -1.12 10.70
C LYS A 36 5.39 -0.31 11.86
N TYR A 37 6.21 0.69 11.55
CA TYR A 37 6.84 1.55 12.56
C TYR A 37 6.12 2.88 12.77
N ASN A 38 4.94 3.05 12.14
CA ASN A 38 4.10 4.23 12.22
C ASN A 38 4.85 5.54 11.96
N ILE A 39 5.37 5.69 10.73
CA ILE A 39 6.15 6.84 10.25
C ILE A 39 5.34 7.57 9.15
N PRO A 40 4.44 8.50 9.52
CA PRO A 40 3.49 9.12 8.59
C PRO A 40 4.13 9.80 7.39
N GLU A 41 5.21 10.56 7.61
CA GLU A 41 5.91 11.31 6.56
C GLU A 41 6.43 10.40 5.45
N LEU A 42 6.93 9.22 5.81
CA LEU A 42 7.42 8.23 4.85
C LEU A 42 6.25 7.52 4.14
N MET A 43 5.11 7.32 4.81
CA MET A 43 3.90 6.78 4.19
C MET A 43 3.33 7.74 3.14
N GLU A 44 3.17 9.02 3.49
CA GLU A 44 2.74 10.06 2.55
C GLU A 44 3.71 10.15 1.37
N ARG A 45 5.01 10.10 1.63
CA ARG A 45 6.01 10.08 0.56
C ARG A 45 5.87 8.89 -0.38
N CYS A 46 5.66 7.69 0.17
CA CYS A 46 5.42 6.49 -0.64
C CYS A 46 4.10 6.59 -1.42
N ALA A 47 3.09 7.28 -0.87
CA ALA A 47 1.81 7.51 -1.51
C ALA A 47 1.90 8.53 -2.66
N VAL A 48 2.72 9.58 -2.57
CA VAL A 48 2.95 10.52 -3.69
C VAL A 48 3.52 9.82 -4.92
N ASP A 49 4.33 8.79 -4.70
CA ASP A 49 4.88 7.94 -5.76
C ASP A 49 3.99 6.69 -6.00
N ALA A 50 2.72 6.70 -5.59
CA ALA A 50 1.82 5.54 -5.69
C ALA A 50 1.65 5.04 -7.12
N ASP A 51 1.71 5.92 -8.12
CA ASP A 51 1.66 5.54 -9.53
C ASP A 51 2.82 4.62 -9.96
N LYS A 52 3.96 4.70 -9.28
CA LYS A 52 5.12 3.83 -9.51
C LYS A 52 5.02 2.48 -8.81
N LEU A 53 4.06 2.29 -7.91
CA LEU A 53 3.83 1.00 -7.25
C LEU A 53 3.32 -0.03 -8.26
N GLU A 54 4.01 -1.16 -8.33
CA GLU A 54 3.53 -2.35 -9.04
C GLU A 54 2.46 -3.06 -8.20
N ILE A 55 1.23 -2.54 -8.27
CA ILE A 55 0.06 -3.15 -7.64
C ILE A 55 -0.43 -4.28 -8.55
N THR A 56 -0.46 -5.48 -7.99
CA THR A 56 -0.84 -6.73 -8.64
C THR A 56 -1.91 -7.44 -7.81
N LYS A 57 -2.58 -8.43 -8.39
CA LYS A 57 -3.61 -9.20 -7.67
C LYS A 57 -3.12 -9.90 -6.41
N SER A 58 -1.82 -10.18 -6.29
CA SER A 58 -1.23 -10.84 -5.11
C SER A 58 -0.85 -9.90 -3.98
N ASN A 59 -0.78 -8.58 -4.23
CA ASN A 59 -0.36 -7.60 -3.23
C ASN A 59 -1.41 -6.49 -2.97
N VAL A 60 -2.43 -6.38 -3.83
CA VAL A 60 -3.45 -5.32 -3.76
C VAL A 60 -4.23 -5.31 -2.44
N VAL A 61 -4.43 -6.47 -1.81
CA VAL A 61 -5.11 -6.59 -0.50
C VAL A 61 -4.30 -5.93 0.62
N GLU A 62 -2.99 -6.14 0.65
CA GLU A 62 -2.12 -5.50 1.62
C GLU A 62 -2.06 -3.98 1.38
N TYR A 63 -1.98 -3.55 0.12
CA TYR A 63 -1.97 -2.14 -0.23
C TYR A 63 -3.25 -1.43 0.16
N ILE A 64 -4.41 -2.04 -0.10
CA ILE A 64 -5.67 -1.40 0.22
C ILE A 64 -5.89 -1.33 1.73
N GLN A 65 -5.48 -2.35 2.48
CA GLN A 65 -5.52 -2.29 3.95
C GLN A 65 -4.69 -1.12 4.48
N ILE A 66 -3.44 -0.96 4.02
CA ILE A 66 -2.58 0.17 4.39
C ILE A 66 -3.21 1.51 3.96
N ALA A 67 -3.75 1.58 2.75
CA ALA A 67 -4.34 2.80 2.24
C ALA A 67 -5.54 3.27 3.08
N TYR A 68 -6.35 2.34 3.58
CA TYR A 68 -7.45 2.64 4.49
C TYR A 68 -7.00 2.97 5.90
N ASP A 69 -6.06 2.23 6.47
CA ASP A 69 -5.57 2.46 7.84
C ASP A 69 -4.90 3.84 7.99
N TYR A 70 -4.29 4.35 6.92
CA TYR A 70 -3.56 5.61 6.92
C TYR A 70 -4.17 6.71 6.04
N ASN A 71 -5.39 6.51 5.53
CA ASN A 71 -6.10 7.48 4.68
C ASN A 71 -5.30 7.98 3.46
N LEU A 72 -4.62 7.07 2.77
CA LEU A 72 -3.85 7.36 1.55
C LEU A 72 -4.77 7.30 0.33
N GLU A 73 -5.50 8.38 0.04
CA GLU A 73 -6.57 8.41 -0.98
C GLU A 73 -6.10 8.00 -2.39
N GLU A 74 -4.97 8.52 -2.88
CA GLU A 74 -4.44 8.16 -4.20
C GLU A 74 -4.13 6.65 -4.30
N LEU A 75 -3.62 6.07 -3.21
CA LEU A 75 -3.36 4.63 -3.13
C LEU A 75 -4.66 3.83 -3.07
N LYS A 76 -5.69 4.32 -2.35
CA LYS A 76 -7.02 3.70 -2.32
C LYS A 76 -7.59 3.61 -3.73
N GLU A 77 -7.64 4.73 -4.46
CA GLU A 77 -8.17 4.78 -5.82
C GLU A 77 -7.45 3.80 -6.75
N LYS A 78 -6.12 3.76 -6.69
CA LYS A 78 -5.31 2.84 -7.49
C LYS A 78 -5.59 1.37 -7.15
N CYS A 79 -5.71 1.03 -5.86
CA CYS A 79 -6.04 -0.33 -5.42
C CYS A 79 -7.44 -0.74 -5.86
N VAL A 80 -8.43 0.14 -5.68
CA VAL A 80 -9.82 -0.10 -6.11
C VAL A 80 -9.88 -0.38 -7.61
N LYS A 81 -9.15 0.39 -8.42
CA LYS A 81 -9.09 0.18 -9.86
C LYS A 81 -8.54 -1.21 -10.22
N VAL A 82 -7.44 -1.63 -9.60
CA VAL A 82 -6.87 -2.97 -9.82
C VAL A 82 -7.84 -4.07 -9.36
N LEU A 83 -8.51 -3.88 -8.23
CA LEU A 83 -9.54 -4.82 -7.74
C LEU A 83 -10.72 -4.92 -8.71
N ALA A 84 -11.20 -3.79 -9.24
CA ALA A 84 -12.31 -3.74 -10.19
C ALA A 84 -11.98 -4.46 -11.50
N GLU A 85 -10.78 -4.23 -12.04
CA GLU A 85 -10.27 -4.86 -13.26
C GLU A 85 -10.09 -6.37 -13.09
N ASN A 86 -9.74 -6.84 -11.89
CA ASN A 86 -9.42 -8.24 -11.61
C ASN A 86 -10.47 -8.96 -10.75
N LYS A 87 -11.68 -8.41 -10.61
CA LYS A 87 -12.72 -8.90 -9.67
C LYS A 87 -13.08 -10.39 -9.80
N LYS A 88 -12.89 -10.98 -10.98
CA LYS A 88 -13.17 -12.40 -11.26
C LYS A 88 -12.01 -13.33 -10.94
N GLU A 89 -10.80 -12.79 -10.80
CA GLU A 89 -9.56 -13.53 -10.58
C GLU A 89 -9.04 -13.43 -9.14
N ILE A 90 -9.56 -12.48 -8.35
CA ILE A 90 -9.20 -12.34 -6.95
C ILE A 90 -9.93 -13.42 -6.15
N ASP A 91 -9.15 -14.22 -5.43
CA ASP A 91 -9.66 -15.30 -4.60
C ASP A 91 -10.59 -14.76 -3.50
N VAL A 92 -11.65 -15.51 -3.19
CA VAL A 92 -12.58 -15.18 -2.09
C VAL A 92 -11.83 -15.10 -0.76
N ASP A 93 -10.77 -15.89 -0.61
CA ASP A 93 -9.92 -15.86 0.59
C ASP A 93 -9.17 -14.53 0.74
N LEU A 94 -8.72 -13.93 -0.35
CA LEU A 94 -8.11 -12.59 -0.37
C LEU A 94 -9.11 -11.50 0.05
N TRP A 95 -10.40 -11.65 -0.30
CA TRP A 95 -11.45 -10.74 0.18
C TRP A 95 -11.73 -10.92 1.68
N ASN A 96 -11.62 -12.16 2.20
CA ASN A 96 -11.84 -12.45 3.62
C ASN A 96 -10.75 -11.87 4.54
N GLU A 97 -9.55 -11.60 3.99
CA GLU A 97 -8.46 -10.95 4.73
C GLU A 97 -8.70 -9.45 4.98
N LEU A 98 -9.58 -8.82 4.21
CA LEU A 98 -9.91 -7.40 4.38
C LEU A 98 -10.81 -7.16 5.59
N SER A 99 -10.56 -6.05 6.28
CA SER A 99 -11.46 -5.63 7.35
C SER A 99 -12.88 -5.36 6.81
N LYS A 100 -13.90 -5.69 7.60
CA LYS A 100 -15.32 -5.52 7.21
C LYS A 100 -15.65 -4.10 6.74
N ASN A 101 -14.97 -3.10 7.30
CA ASN A 101 -15.18 -1.68 6.99
C ASN A 101 -14.76 -1.38 5.55
N ILE A 102 -13.61 -1.93 5.13
CA ILE A 102 -13.08 -1.81 3.77
C ILE A 102 -13.99 -2.54 2.79
N LEU A 103 -14.45 -3.75 3.13
CA LEU A 103 -15.36 -4.51 2.27
C LEU A 103 -16.68 -3.76 2.00
N VAL A 104 -17.26 -3.10 3.00
CA VAL A 104 -18.50 -2.32 2.83
C VAL A 104 -18.29 -1.14 1.88
N ASP A 105 -17.15 -0.46 2.02
CA ASP A 105 -16.81 0.68 1.15
C ASP A 105 -16.52 0.22 -0.29
N LEU A 106 -15.76 -0.86 -0.44
CA LEU A 106 -15.48 -1.45 -1.76
C LEU A 106 -16.74 -1.96 -2.46
N ILE A 107 -17.67 -2.58 -1.73
CA ILE A 107 -18.95 -3.02 -2.31
C ILE A 107 -19.73 -1.81 -2.84
N SER A 108 -19.69 -0.68 -2.15
CA SER A 108 -20.37 0.55 -2.56
C SER A 108 -19.74 1.16 -3.82
N VAL A 109 -18.42 1.08 -3.96
CA VAL A 109 -17.69 1.63 -5.11
C VAL A 109 -17.69 0.69 -6.32
N LEU A 110 -17.68 -0.63 -6.12
CA LEU A 110 -17.59 -1.63 -7.21
C LEU A 110 -18.94 -2.04 -7.82
N HIS A 111 -20.07 -1.66 -7.20
CA HIS A 111 -21.43 -1.95 -7.70
C HIS A 111 -22.12 -0.77 -8.42
N TYR A 112 -21.41 0.35 -8.62
CA TYR A 112 -21.82 1.44 -9.53
C TYR A 112 -21.14 1.28 -10.90
#